data_AF-A0A2D8LYZ0-F1
#
_entry.id   AF-A0A2D8LYZ0-F1
#
_cell.length_a   1.000
_cell.length_b   1.000
_cell.length_c   1.000
_cell.angle_alpha   90.00
_cell.angle_beta   90.00
_cell.angle_gamma   90.00
#
_symmetry.space_group_name_H-M   'P 1'
#
loop_
_entity.id
_entity.type
_entity.pdbx_description
1 polymer ?
#
loop_
_entity_poly.entity_id
_entity_poly.type
_entity_poly.pdbx_seq_one_letter_code
_entity_poly.pdbx_strand_id
1 'polypeptide(L)'
;MNTYPRYLSGGEQQRVSIARAVISQPHLLLADEPTGNLDNAISEKLLKLFEQLHRMGTTIVMATHNPDIIMRFPHPQLHLEDGKLQTRTAREAVEKGRGGTL
;
A
#
# COMPACT_ATOMS: atom_id res chain seq x y z
N MET A 1 -30.80 6.36 -8.25
CA MET A 1 -30.59 6.11 -6.80
C MET A 1 -29.43 6.98 -6.36
N ASN A 2 -29.65 7.93 -5.46
CA ASN A 2 -28.61 8.88 -5.02
C ASN A 2 -27.93 8.32 -3.76
N THR A 3 -26.85 7.56 -3.92
CA THR A 3 -26.12 6.99 -2.78
C THR A 3 -25.23 8.07 -2.18
N TYR A 4 -25.67 8.69 -1.08
CA TYR A 4 -24.86 9.68 -0.37
C TYR A 4 -23.64 9.02 0.29
N PRO A 5 -22.50 9.73 0.44
CA PRO A 5 -21.25 9.18 0.99
C PRO A 5 -21.42 8.43 2.33
N ARG A 6 -22.37 8.88 3.17
CA ARG A 6 -22.71 8.28 4.47
C ARG A 6 -23.33 6.88 4.40
N TYR A 7 -23.76 6.42 3.23
CA TYR A 7 -24.37 5.10 3.03
C TYR A 7 -23.45 4.10 2.34
N LEU A 8 -22.20 4.50 2.05
CA LEU A 8 -21.21 3.61 1.49
C LEU A 8 -20.67 2.66 2.57
N SER A 9 -20.57 1.37 2.24
CA SER A 9 -19.80 0.41 3.03
C SER A 9 -18.33 0.85 3.15
N GLY A 10 -17.60 0.36 4.16
CA GLY A 10 -16.18 0.70 4.34
C GLY A 10 -15.34 0.47 3.07
N GLY A 11 -15.56 -0.66 2.39
CA GLY A 11 -14.87 -0.96 1.13
C GLY A 11 -15.27 -0.04 -0.04
N GLU A 12 -16.51 0.47 -0.08
CA GLU A 12 -16.91 1.47 -1.07
C GLU A 12 -16.30 2.84 -0.79
N GLN A 13 -16.28 3.27 0.48
CA GLN A 13 -15.62 4.52 0.87
C GLN A 13 -14.14 4.49 0.50
N GLN A 14 -13.48 3.36 0.72
CA GLN A 14 -12.08 3.17 0.36
C GLN A 14 -11.87 3.23 -1.16
N ARG A 15 -12.70 2.55 -1.95
CA ARG A 15 -12.62 2.63 -3.43
C ARG A 15 -12.78 4.07 -3.93
N VAL A 16 -13.72 4.83 -3.37
CA VAL A 16 -13.90 6.25 -3.71
C VAL A 16 -12.69 7.08 -3.30
N SER A 17 -12.13 6.86 -2.12
CA SER A 17 -10.91 7.54 -1.67
C SER A 17 -9.71 7.26 -2.57
N ILE A 18 -9.50 6.00 -2.95
CA ILE A 18 -8.46 5.61 -3.91
C ILE A 18 -8.70 6.28 -5.26
N ALA A 19 -9.91 6.20 -5.81
CA ALA A 19 -10.26 6.83 -7.07
C ALA A 19 -9.97 8.34 -7.06
N ARG A 20 -10.34 9.03 -5.98
CA ARG A 20 -10.05 10.45 -5.78
C ARG A 20 -8.57 10.77 -5.71
N ALA A 21 -7.76 9.89 -5.11
CA ALA A 21 -6.32 10.09 -4.99
C ALA A 21 -5.58 9.90 -6.34
N VAL A 22 -6.11 9.08 -7.24
CA VAL A 22 -5.42 8.69 -8.48
C VAL A 22 -5.93 9.41 -9.73
N ILE A 23 -7.13 9.99 -9.70
CA ILE A 23 -7.77 10.61 -10.88
C ILE A 23 -6.95 11.77 -11.48
N SER A 24 -6.19 12.49 -10.65
CA SER A 24 -5.34 13.59 -11.09
C SER A 24 -3.99 13.14 -11.67
N GLN A 25 -3.73 11.84 -11.73
CA GLN A 25 -2.43 11.27 -12.13
C GLN A 25 -1.26 11.96 -11.41
N PRO A 26 -1.21 11.90 -10.07
CA PRO A 26 -0.21 12.65 -9.32
C PRO A 26 1.20 12.15 -9.63
N HIS A 27 2.19 13.05 -9.55
CA HIS A 27 3.60 12.67 -9.64
C HIS A 27 4.06 11.85 -8.42
N LEU A 28 3.41 12.03 -7.26
CA LEU A 28 3.67 11.30 -6.02
C LEU A 28 2.35 10.89 -5.37
N LEU A 29 2.22 9.60 -5.07
CA LEU A 29 1.13 9.03 -4.28
C LEU A 29 1.67 8.51 -2.96
N LEU A 30 1.23 9.10 -1.85
CA LEU A 30 1.48 8.61 -0.50
C LEU A 30 0.31 7.72 -0.06
N ALA A 31 0.61 6.47 0.30
CA ALA A 31 -0.39 5.49 0.69
C ALA A 31 -0.04 4.95 2.09
N ASP A 32 -0.78 5.41 3.11
CA ASP A 32 -0.60 4.97 4.50
C ASP A 32 -1.53 3.79 4.78
N GLU A 33 -0.96 2.61 5.04
CA GLU A 33 -1.66 1.34 5.26
C GLU A 33 -2.87 1.12 4.30
N PRO A 34 -2.66 1.23 2.97
CA PRO A 34 -3.76 1.29 2.01
C PRO A 34 -4.54 -0.03 1.89
N THR A 35 -3.98 -1.12 2.42
CA THR A 35 -4.56 -2.46 2.46
C THR A 35 -5.11 -2.82 3.84
N GLY A 36 -5.03 -1.92 4.82
CA GLY A 36 -5.58 -2.13 6.16
C GLY A 36 -7.08 -2.42 6.10
N ASN A 37 -7.52 -3.44 6.83
CA ASN A 37 -8.92 -3.90 6.90
C ASN A 37 -9.54 -4.36 5.56
N LEU A 38 -8.75 -4.59 4.51
CA LEU A 38 -9.21 -5.17 3.26
C LEU A 38 -9.02 -6.69 3.23
N ASP A 39 -9.93 -7.37 2.52
CA ASP A 39 -9.69 -8.76 2.16
C ASP A 39 -8.49 -8.89 1.19
N ASN A 40 -7.93 -10.10 1.12
CA ASN A 40 -6.73 -10.37 0.30
C ASN A 40 -6.97 -10.08 -1.19
N ALA A 41 -8.17 -10.34 -1.70
CA ALA A 41 -8.48 -10.19 -3.12
C ALA A 41 -8.58 -8.71 -3.54
N ILE A 42 -9.13 -7.85 -2.69
CA ILE A 42 -9.18 -6.41 -2.92
C ILE A 42 -7.79 -5.79 -2.76
N SER A 43 -7.03 -6.22 -1.74
CA SER A 43 -5.64 -5.79 -1.54
C SER A 43 -4.78 -6.04 -2.79
N GLU A 44 -4.88 -7.23 -3.39
CA GLU A 44 -4.18 -7.54 -4.65
C GLU A 44 -4.59 -6.62 -5.81
N LYS A 45 -5.89 -6.31 -5.95
CA LYS A 45 -6.37 -5.40 -7.00
C LYS A 45 -5.81 -4.00 -6.80
N LEU A 46 -5.74 -3.52 -5.55
CA LEU A 46 -5.21 -2.22 -5.21
C LEU A 46 -3.71 -2.12 -5.53
N LEU A 47 -2.93 -3.14 -5.17
CA LEU A 47 -1.51 -3.18 -5.48
C LEU A 47 -1.26 -3.21 -6.99
N LYS A 48 -2.08 -3.94 -7.77
CA LYS A 48 -2.02 -3.91 -9.24
C LYS A 48 -2.33 -2.54 -9.83
N LEU A 49 -3.24 -1.77 -9.22
CA LEU A 49 -3.52 -0.39 -9.61
C LEU A 49 -2.30 0.50 -9.35
N PHE A 50 -1.67 0.37 -8.19
CA PHE A 50 -0.43 1.11 -7.89
C PHE A 50 0.67 0.77 -8.89
N GLU A 51 0.86 -0.50 -9.24
CA GLU A 51 1.79 -0.91 -10.30
C GLU A 51 1.48 -0.25 -11.65
N GLN A 52 0.20 -0.10 -12.01
CA GLN A 52 -0.20 0.61 -13.24
C GLN A 52 0.17 2.09 -13.19
N LEU A 53 -0.13 2.77 -12.09
CA LEU A 53 0.20 4.19 -11.91
C LEU A 53 1.72 4.40 -11.90
N HIS A 54 2.46 3.49 -11.27
CA HIS A 54 3.91 3.52 -11.28
C HIS A 54 4.48 3.46 -12.71
N ARG A 55 3.97 2.54 -13.53
CA ARG A 55 4.35 2.46 -14.96
C ARG A 55 3.99 3.70 -15.77
N MET A 56 3.01 4.48 -15.33
CA MET A 56 2.63 5.75 -15.96
C MET A 56 3.50 6.94 -15.49
N GLY A 57 4.43 6.73 -14.54
CA GLY A 57 5.35 7.74 -14.04
C GLY A 57 5.01 8.29 -12.66
N THR A 58 3.98 7.77 -11.98
CA THR A 58 3.70 8.13 -10.59
C THR A 58 4.72 7.46 -9.66
N THR A 59 5.36 8.24 -8.79
CA THR A 59 6.13 7.69 -7.68
C THR A 59 5.17 7.27 -6.57
N ILE A 60 5.31 6.06 -6.03
CA ILE A 60 4.44 5.54 -4.98
C ILE A 60 5.28 5.28 -3.74
N VAL A 61 4.86 5.87 -2.63
CA VAL A 61 5.43 5.59 -1.31
C VAL A 61 4.33 4.98 -0.47
N MET A 62 4.52 3.73 -0.08
CA MET A 62 3.57 2.97 0.72
C MET A 62 4.16 2.66 2.08
N ALA A 63 3.41 2.96 3.14
CA ALA A 63 3.67 2.41 4.48
C ALA A 63 2.84 1.14 4.66
N THR A 64 3.48 0.04 5.07
CA THR A 64 2.79 -1.20 5.41
C THR A 64 3.56 -2.00 6.45
N HIS A 65 2.83 -2.66 7.34
CA HIS A 65 3.35 -3.68 8.25
C HIS A 65 3.12 -5.12 7.74
N ASN A 66 2.57 -5.31 6.53
CA ASN A 66 2.24 -6.64 6.00
C ASN A 66 3.42 -7.27 5.22
N PRO A 67 4.06 -8.34 5.75
CA PRO A 67 5.21 -8.98 5.09
C PRO A 67 4.86 -9.66 3.76
N ASP A 68 3.64 -10.17 3.59
CA ASP A 68 3.23 -10.85 2.37
C ASP A 68 3.17 -9.90 1.18
N ILE A 69 2.74 -8.66 1.42
CA ILE A 69 2.75 -7.58 0.42
C ILE A 69 4.19 -7.25 0.02
N ILE A 70 5.06 -7.09 1.02
CA ILE A 70 6.49 -6.79 0.83
C ILE A 70 7.17 -7.89 -0.01
N MET A 71 6.86 -9.16 0.27
CA MET A 71 7.43 -10.30 -0.46
C MET A 71 6.94 -10.40 -1.90
N ARG A 72 5.66 -10.07 -2.15
CA ARG A 72 5.06 -10.16 -3.49
C ARG A 72 5.47 -9.00 -4.41
N PHE A 73 5.82 -7.85 -3.84
CA PHE A 73 6.18 -6.64 -4.57
C PHE A 73 7.55 -6.13 -4.09
N PRO A 74 8.65 -6.74 -4.58
CA PRO A 74 10.01 -6.46 -4.11
C PRO A 74 10.54 -5.14 -4.67
N HIS A 75 9.99 -4.03 -4.19
CA HIS A 75 10.47 -2.67 -4.44
C HIS A 75 11.54 -2.27 -3.43
N PRO A 76 12.28 -1.17 -3.65
CA PRO A 76 13.17 -0.60 -2.63
C PRO A 76 12.44 -0.37 -1.30
N GLN A 77 13.09 -0.68 -0.19
CA GLN A 77 12.44 -0.68 1.13
C GLN A 77 13.15 0.23 2.10
N LEU A 78 12.35 0.92 2.90
CA LEU A 78 12.81 1.69 4.05
C LEU A 78 12.16 1.05 5.29
N HIS A 79 12.98 0.64 6.25
CA HIS A 79 12.52 0.06 7.50
C HIS A 79 12.57 1.11 8.60
N LEU A 80 11.42 1.37 9.22
CA LEU A 80 11.29 2.30 10.34
C LEU A 80 11.26 1.49 11.65
N GLU A 81 12.24 1.70 12.52
CA GLU A 81 12.37 1.05 13.82
C GLU A 81 12.89 2.07 14.84
N ASP A 82 12.23 2.19 16.00
CA ASP A 82 12.58 3.16 17.06
C ASP A 82 12.78 4.61 16.56
N GLY A 83 11.92 5.05 15.64
CA GLY A 83 11.99 6.39 15.04
C GLY A 83 13.17 6.60 14.08
N LYS A 84 13.92 5.54 13.75
CA LYS A 84 15.04 5.58 12.81
C LYS A 84 14.68 4.85 11.52
N LEU A 85 14.94 5.51 10.40
CA LEU A 85 14.72 4.95 9.07
C LEU A 85 16.02 4.34 8.53
N GLN A 86 15.99 3.08 8.15
CA GLN A 86 17.11 2.35 7.56
C GLN A 86 16.74 1.89 6.16
N THR A 87 17.67 2.05 5.21
CA THR A 87 17.47 1.47 3.88
C THR A 87 17.72 -0.03 3.94
N ARG A 88 16.81 -0.84 3.41
CA ARG A 88 16.99 -2.29 3.28
C ARG A 88 16.85 -2.69 1.83
N THR A 89 17.66 -3.66 1.41
CA THR A 89 17.37 -4.39 0.18
C THR A 89 16.17 -5.30 0.40
N ALA A 90 15.40 -5.59 -0.66
CA ALA A 90 14.23 -6.45 -0.56
C ALA A 90 14.54 -7.87 -0.02
N ARG A 91 15.80 -8.32 -0.08
CA ARG A 91 16.24 -9.61 0.47
C ARG A 91 16.47 -9.57 1.99
N GLU A 92 17.09 -8.51 2.51
CA GLU A 92 17.41 -8.37 3.94
C GLU A 92 16.17 -8.19 4.82
N ALA A 93 15.10 -7.60 4.27
CA ALA A 93 13.85 -7.42 5.00
C ALA A 93 13.09 -8.73 5.26
N VAL A 94 13.21 -9.71 4.37
CA VAL A 94 12.51 -11.01 4.45
C VAL A 94 13.16 -11.94 5.49
N GLU A 95 14.48 -11.89 5.64
CA GLU A 95 15.21 -12.78 6.57
C GLU A 95 14.95 -12.45 8.04
N LYS A 96 14.81 -11.16 8.40
CA LYS A 96 14.53 -10.75 9.80
C LYS A 96 13.06 -10.93 10.21
N GLY A 97 12.11 -10.89 9.26
CA GLY A 97 10.69 -11.08 9.56
C GLY A 97 10.32 -12.50 10.05
N ARG A 98 11.22 -13.48 9.86
CA ARG A 98 11.07 -14.86 10.36
C ARG A 98 11.68 -15.08 11.76
N GLY A 99 12.40 -14.10 12.32
CA GLY A 99 13.13 -14.23 13.58
C GLY A 99 12.51 -13.54 14.79
N GLY A 100 11.32 -12.94 14.66
CA GLY A 100 10.68 -12.12 15.70
C GLY A 100 9.58 -12.85 16.47
N THR A 101 9.91 -13.96 17.14
CA THR A 101 9.14 -14.43 18.31
C THR A 101 10.01 -14.22 19.53
N LEU A 102 9.76 -13.12 20.25
CA LEU A 102 9.90 -13.00 21.69
C LEU A 102 8.72 -12.19 22.20
#